data_AF-A0A9X1GKR7-F1
#
_entry.id   AF-A0A9X1GKR7-F1
#
_cell.length_a   1.000
_cell.length_b   1.000
_cell.length_c   1.000
_cell.angle_alpha   90.00
_cell.angle_beta   90.00
_cell.angle_gamma   90.00
#
_symmetry.space_group_name_H-M   'P 1'
#
loop_
_entity.id
_entity.type
_entity.pdbx_description
1 polymer ?
#
loop_
_entity_poly.entity_id
_entity_poly.type
_entity_poly.pdbx_seq_one_letter_code
_entity_poly.pdbx_strand_id
1 'polypeptide(L)'
;MTGANLTSLILGLILGLMIFLFIFRIILTWYPQVNLNRLPFNLIAWPTEPFLVPLRKLVQPIGGVDITPIIWVGIFSLVREILLGQQGLLTMMLRVN
;
A
#
# COMPACT_ATOMS: atom_id res chain seq x y z
N MET A 1 -17.78 21.07 0.88
CA MET A 1 -16.85 20.11 0.23
C MET A 1 -17.62 19.42 -0.88
N THR A 2 -17.18 19.50 -2.13
CA THR A 2 -17.83 18.76 -3.23
C THR A 2 -17.61 17.26 -3.02
N GLY A 3 -18.48 16.40 -3.58
CA GLY A 3 -18.33 14.94 -3.47
C GLY A 3 -16.96 14.46 -3.95
N ALA A 4 -16.44 15.06 -5.02
CA ALA A 4 -15.12 14.74 -5.56
C ALA A 4 -13.95 15.08 -4.61
N ASN A 5 -14.05 16.16 -3.82
CA ASN A 5 -13.04 16.48 -2.79
C ASN A 5 -13.02 15.43 -1.68
N LEU A 6 -14.20 14.92 -1.30
CA LEU A 6 -14.31 13.87 -0.29
C LEU A 6 -13.73 12.55 -0.81
N THR A 7 -14.02 12.18 -2.06
CA THR A 7 -13.45 11.00 -2.71
C THR A 7 -11.92 11.08 -2.76
N SER A 8 -11.37 12.23 -3.18
CA SER A 8 -9.93 12.47 -3.22
C SER A 8 -9.27 12.31 -1.85
N LEU A 9 -9.89 12.85 -0.79
CA LEU A 9 -9.41 12.73 0.58
C LEU A 9 -9.38 11.27 1.06
N ILE A 10 -10.50 10.55 0.91
CA ILE A 10 -10.62 9.16 1.36
C ILE A 10 -9.64 8.27 0.61
N LEU A 11 -9.55 8.40 -0.72
CA LEU A 11 -8.58 7.66 -1.52
C LEU A 11 -7.14 7.98 -1.10
N GLY A 12 -6.82 9.25 -0.86
CA GLY A 12 -5.49 9.66 -0.42
C GLY A 12 -5.09 9.03 0.90
N LEU A 13 -6.01 8.99 1.86
CA LEU A 13 -5.80 8.36 3.16
C LEU A 13 -5.63 6.83 3.03
N ILE A 14 -6.48 6.16 2.27
CA ILE A 14 -6.42 4.69 2.10
C ILE A 14 -5.12 4.30 1.38
N LEU A 15 -4.80 4.92 0.24
CA LEU A 15 -3.60 4.62 -0.51
C LEU A 15 -2.34 4.94 0.30
N GLY A 16 -2.33 6.08 0.99
CA GLY A 16 -1.23 6.45 1.88
C GLY A 16 -1.04 5.46 3.04
N LEU A 17 -2.12 5.04 3.69
CA LEU A 17 -2.10 4.03 4.74
C LEU A 17 -1.56 2.70 4.21
N MET A 18 -2.03 2.23 3.05
CA MET A 18 -1.54 0.98 2.47
C MET A 18 -0.05 1.02 2.14
N ILE A 19 0.45 2.13 1.55
CA ILE A 19 1.89 2.32 1.32
C ILE A 19 2.66 2.23 2.63
N PHE A 20 2.18 2.93 3.66
CA PHE A 20 2.79 2.90 4.99
C PHE A 20 2.82 1.49 5.59
N LEU A 21 1.70 0.75 5.52
CA LEU A 21 1.64 -0.63 6.01
C LEU A 21 2.58 -1.55 5.22
N PHE A 22 2.69 -1.41 3.90
CA PHE A 22 3.66 -2.18 3.12
C PHE A 22 5.11 -1.86 3.47
N ILE A 23 5.44 -0.60 3.78
CA ILE A 23 6.78 -0.25 4.27
C ILE A 23 7.08 -0.98 5.58
N PHE A 24 6.16 -0.97 6.54
CA PHE A 24 6.32 -1.77 7.76
C PHE A 24 6.39 -3.27 7.47
N ARG A 25 5.62 -3.74 6.49
CA ARG A 25 5.65 -5.13 6.08
C ARG A 25 7.03 -5.55 5.57
N ILE A 26 7.73 -4.70 4.81
CA ILE A 26 9.12 -4.95 4.39
C ILE A 26 9.99 -5.19 5.63
N ILE A 27 9.94 -4.29 6.62
CA ILE A 27 10.73 -4.42 7.85
C ILE A 27 10.38 -5.73 8.58
N LEU A 28 9.10 -6.06 8.71
CA LEU A 28 8.66 -7.29 9.39
C LEU A 28 9.13 -8.57 8.69
N THR A 29 9.34 -8.56 7.38
CA THR A 29 9.88 -9.72 6.66
C THR A 29 11.34 -10.01 7.01
N TRP A 30 12.07 -9.05 7.56
CA TRP A 30 13.44 -9.24 8.04
C TRP A 30 13.50 -9.92 9.41
N TYR A 31 12.38 -9.98 10.14
CA TYR A 31 12.27 -10.57 11.48
C TYR A 31 11.29 -11.75 11.48
N PRO A 32 11.62 -12.89 10.86
CA PRO A 32 10.72 -14.04 10.71
C PRO A 32 10.27 -14.65 12.04
N GLN A 33 11.02 -14.44 13.13
CA GLN A 33 10.65 -14.85 14.49
C GLN A 33 9.45 -14.09 15.08
N VAL A 34 9.02 -12.97 14.48
CA VAL A 34 7.89 -12.19 14.98
C VAL A 34 6.56 -12.87 14.62
N ASN A 35 5.68 -13.03 15.61
CA ASN A 35 4.34 -13.54 15.36
C ASN A 35 3.45 -12.43 14.75
N LEU A 36 3.23 -12.53 13.45
CA LEU A 36 2.41 -11.60 12.66
C LEU A 36 0.92 -11.58 13.01
N ASN A 37 0.42 -12.58 13.73
CA ASN A 37 -0.98 -12.63 14.19
C ASN A 37 -1.19 -12.02 15.58
N ARG A 38 -0.13 -11.53 16.23
CA ARG A 38 -0.22 -10.86 17.54
C ARG A 38 -0.23 -9.34 17.37
N LEU A 39 -0.96 -8.64 18.23
CA LEU A 39 -0.87 -7.18 18.34
C LEU A 39 0.56 -6.76 18.75
N PRO A 40 1.11 -5.68 18.15
CA PRO A 40 0.48 -4.79 17.14
C PRO A 40 0.67 -5.24 15.68
N PHE A 41 1.42 -6.33 15.42
CA PHE A 41 1.86 -6.73 14.07
C PHE A 41 0.72 -7.19 13.16
N ASN A 42 -0.35 -7.75 13.72
CA ASN A 42 -1.54 -8.13 12.96
C ASN A 42 -2.23 -6.94 12.27
N LEU A 43 -2.13 -5.73 12.82
CA LEU A 43 -2.65 -4.51 12.21
C LEU A 43 -1.95 -4.18 10.89
N ILE A 44 -0.71 -4.65 10.71
CA ILE A 44 0.06 -4.52 9.48
C ILE A 44 -0.12 -5.74 8.60
N ALA A 45 -0.05 -6.94 9.20
CA ALA A 45 -0.11 -8.19 8.47
C ALA A 45 -1.46 -8.41 7.78
N TRP A 46 -2.57 -8.27 8.50
CA TRP A 46 -3.89 -8.63 7.96
C TRP A 46 -4.32 -7.77 6.78
N PRO A 47 -4.15 -6.43 6.78
CA PRO A 47 -4.52 -5.62 5.62
C PRO A 47 -3.63 -5.84 4.40
N THR A 48 -2.35 -6.19 4.61
CA THR A 48 -1.39 -6.36 3.50
C THR A 48 -1.42 -7.77 2.91
N GLU A 49 -1.71 -8.80 3.71
CA GLU A 49 -1.60 -10.22 3.31
C GLU A 49 -2.43 -10.61 2.07
N PRO A 50 -3.70 -10.16 1.90
CA PRO A 50 -4.49 -10.49 0.70
C PRO A 50 -3.83 -10.09 -0.62
N PHE A 51 -2.99 -9.06 -0.61
CA PHE A 51 -2.22 -8.61 -1.78
C PHE A 51 -0.94 -9.40 -1.97
N LEU A 52 -0.31 -9.86 -0.87
CA LEU A 52 0.97 -10.57 -0.91
C LEU A 52 0.80 -12.03 -1.33
N VAL A 53 -0.21 -12.74 -0.85
CA VAL A 53 -0.46 -14.16 -1.18
C VAL A 53 -0.46 -14.44 -2.69
N PRO A 54 -1.19 -13.70 -3.55
CA PRO A 54 -1.15 -13.93 -4.98
C PRO A 54 0.22 -13.59 -5.58
N LEU A 55 0.86 -12.50 -5.15
CA LEU A 55 2.13 -12.07 -5.73
C LEU A 55 3.29 -13.01 -5.38
N ARG A 56 3.29 -13.60 -4.19
CA ARG A 56 4.29 -14.60 -3.78
C ARG A 56 4.26 -15.89 -4.62
N LYS A 57 3.16 -16.17 -5.32
CA LYS A 57 3.09 -17.29 -6.27
C LYS A 57 3.91 -17.03 -7.54
N LEU A 58 4.11 -15.75 -7.88
CA LEU A 58 4.87 -15.33 -9.05
C LEU A 58 6.30 -14.93 -8.70
N VAL A 59 6.48 -14.25 -7.58
CA VAL A 59 7.76 -13.71 -7.12
C VAL A 59 8.19 -14.47 -5.88
N GLN A 60 9.23 -15.29 -6.02
CA GLN A 60 9.79 -16.05 -4.91
C GLN A 60 10.60 -15.14 -3.97
N PRO A 61 10.66 -15.47 -2.66
CA PRO A 61 11.54 -14.78 -1.71
C PRO A 61 13.00 -14.84 -2.15
N ILE A 62 13.74 -13.74 -1.96
CA ILE A 62 15.17 -13.67 -2.27
C ILE A 62 15.94 -13.64 -0.95
N GLY A 63 16.87 -14.57 -0.77
CA GLY A 63 17.67 -14.65 0.47
C GLY A 63 16.82 -14.90 1.73
N GLY A 64 15.66 -15.58 1.59
CA GLY A 64 14.74 -15.83 2.69
C GLY A 64 13.87 -14.64 3.10
N VAL A 65 13.99 -13.50 2.40
CA VAL A 65 13.20 -12.29 2.63
C VAL A 65 12.14 -12.13 1.55
N ASP A 66 10.90 -11.83 1.97
CA ASP A 66 9.80 -11.56 1.07
C ASP A 66 9.92 -10.16 0.47
N ILE A 67 10.24 -10.08 -0.83
CA ILE A 67 10.37 -8.83 -1.58
C ILE A 67 9.03 -8.31 -2.14
N THR A 68 7.95 -9.10 -2.06
CA THR A 68 6.66 -8.73 -2.64
C THR A 68 6.04 -7.45 -2.05
N PRO A 69 6.23 -7.10 -0.75
CA PRO A 69 5.75 -5.82 -0.23
C PRO A 69 6.39 -4.60 -0.91
N ILE A 70 7.64 -4.70 -1.36
CA ILE A 70 8.35 -3.61 -2.08
C ILE A 70 7.63 -3.32 -3.40
N ILE A 71 7.25 -4.36 -4.13
CA ILE A 71 6.51 -4.24 -5.39
C ILE A 71 5.17 -3.52 -5.13
N TRP A 72 4.48 -3.87 -4.04
CA TRP A 72 3.22 -3.22 -3.69
C TRP A 72 3.38 -1.76 -3.25
N VAL A 73 4.48 -1.39 -2.58
CA VAL A 73 4.82 0.03 -2.36
C VAL A 73 4.88 0.77 -3.68
N GLY A 74 5.58 0.21 -4.68
CA GLY A 74 5.66 0.79 -6.03
C GLY A 74 4.29 0.93 -6.70
N ILE A 75 3.48 -0.14 -6.70
CA ILE A 75 2.15 -0.14 -7.32
C ILE A 75 1.23 0.89 -6.67
N PHE A 76 1.10 0.88 -5.33
CA PHE A 76 0.21 1.83 -4.64
C PHE A 76 0.70 3.27 -4.78
N SER A 77 2.02 3.50 -4.80
CA SER A 77 2.58 4.84 -5.02
C SER A 77 2.28 5.35 -6.43
N LEU A 78 2.43 4.49 -7.45
CA LEU A 78 2.10 4.82 -8.82
C LEU A 78 0.60 5.13 -8.98
N VAL A 79 -0.27 4.29 -8.42
CA VAL A 79 -1.73 4.51 -8.44
C VAL A 79 -2.08 5.83 -7.74
N ARG A 80 -1.46 6.12 -6.60
CA ARG A 80 -1.66 7.39 -5.89
C ARG A 80 -1.22 8.59 -6.73
N GLU A 81 -0.08 8.52 -7.40
CA GLU A 81 0.40 9.62 -8.25
C GLU A 81 -0.51 9.84 -9.46
N ILE A 82 -0.90 8.77 -10.15
CA ILE A 82 -1.80 8.86 -11.31
C ILE A 82 -3.16 9.45 -10.93
N LEU A 83 -3.70 9.09 -9.75
CA LEU A 83 -5.03 9.56 -9.34
C LEU A 83 -5.01 10.93 -8.67
N LEU A 84 -4.07 11.15 -7.74
CA LEU A 84 -4.08 12.22 -6.74
C LEU A 84 -2.81 13.09 -6.78
N GLY A 85 -1.86 12.81 -7.66
CA GLY A 85 -0.63 13.57 -7.83
C GLY A 85 -0.88 15.02 -8.27
N GLN A 86 0.21 15.78 -8.43
CA GLN A 86 0.11 17.17 -8.91
C GLN A 86 -0.53 17.25 -10.30
N GLN A 87 -0.24 16.25 -11.13
CA GLN A 87 -0.85 16.00 -12.44
C GLN A 87 -1.82 14.81 -12.40
N GLY A 88 -2.36 14.47 -11.22
CA GLY A 88 -3.27 13.34 -11.07
C GLY A 88 -4.64 13.62 -11.71
N LEU A 89 -5.28 12.58 -12.25
CA LEU A 89 -6.56 12.68 -12.96
C LEU A 89 -7.64 13.38 -12.13
N LEU A 90 -7.79 12.99 -10.86
CA LEU A 90 -8.80 13.60 -9.97
C LEU A 90 -8.42 15.03 -9.62
N THR A 91 -7.13 15.32 -9.43
CA THR A 91 -6.63 16.68 -9.19
C THR A 91 -6.91 17.60 -10.37
N MET A 92 -6.70 17.13 -11.61
CA MET A 92 -7.00 17.91 -12.81
C MET A 92 -8.51 18.18 -12.94
N MET A 93 -9.35 17.14 -12.78
CA MET A 93 -10.81 17.29 -12.84
C MET A 93 -11.34 18.30 -11.82
N LEU A 94 -10.77 18.32 -10.61
CA LEU A 94 -11.16 19.25 -9.55
C LEU A 94 -10.73 20.69 -9.79
N ARG A 95 -9.74 20.94 -10.66
CA ARG A 95 -9.30 22.29 -11.03
C ARG A 95 -10.09 22.88 -12.19
N VAL A 96 -10.64 22.02 -13.05
CA VAL A 96 -11.37 22.43 -14.25
C VAL A 96 -12.85 22.70 -13.94
N ASN A 97 -13.40 22.07 -12.90
CA ASN A 97 -14.76 22.31 -12.39
C ASN A 97 -14.79 23.39 -11.31
#